data_AF-A0A8A8D2S8-F1
#
_entry.id   AF-A0A8A8D2S8-F1
#
_cell.length_a   1.000
_cell.length_b   1.000
_cell.length_c   1.000
_cell.angle_alpha   90.00
_cell.angle_beta   90.00
_cell.angle_gamma   90.00
#
_symmetry.space_group_name_H-M   'P 1'
#
loop_
_entity.id
_entity.type
_entity.pdbx_description
1 polymer ?
#
loop_
_entity_poly.entity_id
_entity_poly.type
_entity_poly.pdbx_seq_one_letter_code
_entity_poly.pdbx_strand_id
1 'polypeptide(L)'
;MQRSAPLFSAGHAGTSLAYLSSLYPPALSVAQVAEITSEAPQTIRNRLSKGSKVKYPIPSFKVGRKRVFRLIDVAAFIDQQCAEDPSNSANLRPRRGRPTKAEQIAKRQALANAPQAASPTGLAGGAQ
;
A
#
# COMPACT_ATOMS: atom_id res chain seq x y z
N MET A 1 -14.71 0.84 33.63
CA MET A 1 -14.94 1.65 32.41
C MET A 1 -14.45 0.82 31.22
N GLN A 2 -15.36 0.09 30.57
CA GLN A 2 -15.03 -0.76 29.43
C GLN A 2 -14.85 0.12 28.19
N ARG A 3 -13.63 0.16 27.63
CA ARG A 3 -13.40 0.73 26.29
C ARG A 3 -13.70 -0.37 25.28
N SER A 4 -14.83 -0.26 24.59
CA SER A 4 -15.18 -1.11 23.45
C SER A 4 -14.09 -1.03 22.39
N ALA A 5 -13.56 -2.17 21.97
CA ALA A 5 -12.61 -2.27 20.86
C ALA A 5 -13.30 -1.83 19.55
N PRO A 6 -12.63 -1.04 18.68
CA PRO A 6 -13.16 -0.75 17.37
C PRO A 6 -13.13 -2.03 16.53
N LEU A 7 -14.29 -2.42 16.02
CA LEU A 7 -14.43 -3.45 15.01
C LEU A 7 -13.65 -3.00 13.76
N PHE A 8 -12.54 -3.67 13.48
CA PHE A 8 -11.77 -3.44 12.26
C PHE A 8 -12.65 -3.75 11.05
N SER A 9 -13.19 -2.71 10.42
CA SER A 9 -13.87 -2.82 9.14
C SER A 9 -12.82 -2.97 8.04
N ALA A 10 -12.43 -4.21 7.79
CA ALA A 10 -11.61 -4.58 6.64
C ALA A 10 -12.47 -4.48 5.37
N GLY A 11 -12.59 -3.27 4.81
CA GLY A 11 -13.45 -3.02 3.66
C GLY A 11 -13.22 -1.66 3.01
N HIS A 12 -11.97 -1.22 2.83
CA HIS A 12 -11.66 0.01 2.11
C HIS A 12 -10.80 -0.28 0.89
N ALA A 13 -11.47 -0.41 -0.26
CA ALA A 13 -10.82 -0.49 -1.54
C ALA A 13 -10.11 0.84 -1.84
N GLY A 14 -8.78 0.84 -1.77
CA GLY A 14 -7.91 1.71 -2.54
C GLY A 14 -7.09 2.76 -1.79
N THR A 15 -7.59 3.36 -0.70
CA THR A 15 -6.84 4.41 0.04
C THR A 15 -7.27 4.49 1.49
N SER A 16 -6.34 4.82 2.40
CA SER A 16 -6.62 5.10 3.82
C SER A 16 -7.46 6.37 4.03
N LEU A 17 -7.63 7.19 2.99
CA LEU A 17 -8.36 8.46 3.02
C LEU A 17 -9.83 8.28 3.44
N ALA A 18 -10.54 7.30 2.86
CA ALA A 18 -11.95 7.07 3.17
C ALA A 18 -12.15 6.76 4.66
N TYR A 19 -11.30 5.88 5.20
CA TYR A 19 -11.27 5.54 6.63
C TYR A 19 -11.05 6.77 7.51
N LEU A 20 -9.97 7.51 7.25
CA LEU A 20 -9.59 8.65 8.07
C LEU A 20 -10.62 9.77 8.01
N SER A 21 -11.25 9.99 6.85
CA SER A 21 -12.28 11.01 6.68
C SER A 21 -13.54 10.76 7.51
N SER A 22 -13.81 9.50 7.88
CA SER A 22 -14.93 9.15 8.76
C SER A 22 -14.66 9.43 10.24
N LEU A 23 -13.38 9.49 10.63
CA LEU A 23 -12.94 9.60 12.02
C LEU A 23 -12.43 11.00 12.38
N TYR A 24 -11.86 11.72 11.41
CA TYR A 24 -11.15 12.96 11.67
C TYR A 24 -11.59 14.09 10.75
N PRO A 25 -11.50 15.35 11.23
CA PRO A 25 -11.76 16.51 10.38
C PRO A 25 -10.71 16.65 9.27
N PRO A 26 -11.01 17.37 8.18
CA PRO A 26 -10.10 17.55 7.04
C PRO A 26 -8.78 18.26 7.39
N ALA A 27 -8.74 19.01 8.50
CA ALA A 27 -7.55 19.66 9.04
C ALA A 27 -7.18 19.04 10.39
N LEU A 28 -5.98 18.47 10.49
CA LEU A 28 -5.49 17.73 11.64
C LEU A 28 -4.51 18.57 12.45
N SER A 29 -4.63 18.49 13.77
CA SER A 29 -3.64 19.01 14.71
C SER A 29 -2.44 18.07 14.86
N VAL A 30 -1.33 18.58 15.42
CA VAL A 30 -0.15 17.75 15.74
C VAL A 30 -0.50 16.55 16.63
N ALA A 31 -1.47 16.69 17.55
CA ALA A 31 -1.87 15.60 18.43
C ALA A 31 -2.60 14.48 17.68
N GLN A 32 -3.45 14.82 16.71
CA GLN A 32 -4.15 13.84 15.88
C GLN A 32 -3.19 13.16 14.91
N VAL A 33 -2.26 13.90 14.30
CA VAL A 33 -1.22 13.29 13.45
C VAL A 33 -0.36 12.33 14.27
N ALA A 34 0.03 12.69 15.48
CA ALA A 34 0.75 11.81 16.40
C ALA A 34 0.00 10.49 16.67
N GLU A 35 -1.31 10.56 16.91
CA GLU A 35 -2.16 9.39 17.09
C GLU A 35 -2.19 8.51 15.84
N ILE A 36 -2.39 9.13 14.66
CA ILE A 36 -2.51 8.42 13.39
C ILE A 36 -1.17 7.76 12.98
N THR A 37 -0.05 8.47 13.10
CA THR A 37 1.28 7.96 12.69
C THR A 37 2.01 7.21 13.80
N SER A 38 1.39 7.05 14.97
CA SER A 38 2.02 6.47 16.17
C SER A 38 3.35 7.14 16.56
N GLU A 39 3.49 8.45 16.30
CA GLU A 39 4.67 9.23 16.68
C GLU A 39 4.39 10.08 17.92
N ALA A 40 5.41 10.37 18.74
CA ALA A 40 5.23 11.29 19.84
C ALA A 40 4.99 12.74 19.33
N PRO A 41 4.01 13.49 19.88
CA PRO A 41 3.73 14.86 19.44
C PRO A 41 4.95 15.79 19.48
N GLN A 42 5.84 15.60 20.47
CA GLN A 42 7.05 16.40 20.59
C GLN A 42 8.07 16.09 19.49
N THR A 43 8.18 14.83 19.07
CA THR A 43 9.03 14.43 17.94
C THR A 43 8.61 15.13 16.66
N ILE A 44 7.30 15.18 16.40
CA ILE A 44 6.74 15.90 15.25
C ILE A 44 7.10 17.38 15.32
N ARG A 45 6.91 18.04 16.47
CA ARG A 45 7.29 19.46 16.64
C ARG A 45 8.77 19.71 16.42
N ASN A 46 9.63 18.84 16.94
CA ASN A 46 11.08 18.93 16.76
C ASN A 46 11.46 18.82 15.28
N ARG A 47 10.88 17.85 14.54
CA ARG A 47 11.11 17.67 13.10
C ARG A 47 10.55 18.81 12.24
N LEU A 48 9.55 19.55 12.72
CA LEU A 48 9.00 20.75 12.06
C LEU A 48 9.76 22.05 12.38
N SER A 49 10.71 22.02 13.31
CA SER A 49 11.54 23.18 13.65
C SER A 49 12.40 23.59 12.45
N LYS A 50 12.62 24.90 12.28
CA LYS A 50 13.41 25.49 11.18
C LYS A 50 14.86 24.97 11.12
N GLY A 51 15.40 24.46 12.23
CA GLY A 51 16.75 23.90 12.33
C GLY A 51 16.83 22.38 12.28
N SER A 52 15.74 21.66 12.00
CA SER A 52 15.79 20.21 11.91
C SER A 52 16.60 19.77 10.68
N LYS A 53 17.61 18.93 10.90
CA LYS A 53 18.42 18.31 9.82
C LYS A 53 17.57 17.45 8.89
N VAL A 54 16.47 16.89 9.41
CA VAL A 54 15.52 16.05 8.67
C VAL A 54 14.18 16.75 8.65
N LYS A 55 13.71 17.11 7.46
CA LYS A 55 12.38 17.71 7.25
C LYS A 55 11.31 16.65 7.54
N TYR A 56 10.26 17.03 8.26
CA TYR A 56 9.12 16.15 8.45
C TYR A 56 8.48 15.78 7.09
N PRO A 57 8.17 14.50 6.83
CA PRO A 57 7.74 14.04 5.51
C PRO A 57 6.37 14.58 5.11
N ILE A 58 5.47 14.78 6.07
CA ILE A 58 4.11 15.27 5.81
C ILE A 58 4.10 16.81 5.74
N PRO A 59 3.62 17.41 4.64
CA PRO A 59 3.45 18.86 4.54
C PRO A 59 2.58 19.43 5.67
N SER A 60 3.02 20.54 6.25
CA SER A 60 2.26 21.25 7.27
C SER A 60 2.17 22.73 6.95
N PHE A 61 1.08 23.35 7.39
CA PHE A 61 0.82 24.77 7.24
C PHE A 61 0.45 25.37 8.60
N LYS A 62 0.41 26.71 8.66
CA LYS A 62 0.03 27.45 9.87
C LYS A 62 -1.38 28.00 9.70
N VAL A 63 -2.20 27.84 10.74
CA VAL A 63 -3.48 28.53 10.90
C VAL A 63 -3.43 29.27 12.22
N GLY A 64 -3.30 30.59 12.16
CA GLY A 64 -2.95 31.42 13.30
C GLY A 64 -1.64 30.97 13.94
N ARG A 65 -1.67 30.67 15.25
CA ARG A 65 -0.51 30.18 16.02
C ARG A 65 -0.35 28.64 15.98
N LYS A 66 -1.29 27.91 15.39
CA LYS A 66 -1.31 26.43 15.39
C LYS A 66 -0.68 25.87 14.12
N ARG A 67 0.09 24.78 14.27
CA ARG A 67 0.54 23.93 13.15
C ARG A 67 -0.54 22.90 12.85
N VAL A 68 -0.90 22.79 11.58
CA VAL A 68 -1.94 21.89 11.08
C VAL A 68 -1.50 21.17 9.81
N PHE A 69 -2.14 20.03 9.56
CA PHE A 69 -1.88 19.13 8.44
C PHE A 69 -3.19 18.86 7.71
N ARG A 70 -3.13 18.64 6.40
CA ARG A 70 -4.31 18.21 5.65
C ARG A 70 -4.46 16.72 5.82
N LEU A 71 -5.68 16.25 6.05
CA LEU A 71 -5.99 14.84 6.20
C LEU A 71 -5.57 14.05 4.96
N ILE A 72 -5.76 14.62 3.76
CA ILE A 72 -5.38 14.02 2.47
C ILE A 72 -3.86 13.73 2.42
N ASP A 73 -3.03 14.67 2.87
CA ASP A 73 -1.58 14.49 2.84
C ASP A 73 -1.11 13.40 3.83
N VAL A 74 -1.78 13.31 4.99
CA VAL A 74 -1.50 12.26 5.99
C VAL A 74 -1.93 10.89 5.46
N ALA A 75 -3.09 10.80 4.82
CA ALA A 75 -3.58 9.57 4.20
C ALA A 75 -2.63 9.09 3.08
N ALA A 76 -2.22 9.99 2.19
CA ALA A 76 -1.26 9.67 1.12
C ALA A 76 0.07 9.16 1.66
N PHE A 77 0.57 9.71 2.77
CA PHE A 77 1.77 9.25 3.43
C PHE A 77 1.63 7.81 3.95
N ILE A 78 0.50 7.48 4.60
CA ILE A 78 0.24 6.12 5.08
C ILE A 78 0.15 5.14 3.92
N ASP A 79 -0.58 5.50 2.87
CA ASP A 79 -0.73 4.66 1.68
C ASP A 79 0.63 4.37 1.04
N GLN A 80 1.51 5.38 0.99
CA GLN A 80 2.89 5.20 0.54
C GLN A 80 3.69 4.26 1.45
N GLN A 81 3.59 4.42 2.78
CA GLN A 81 4.27 3.50 3.71
C GLN A 81 3.80 2.06 3.55
N CYS A 82 2.49 1.83 3.37
CA CYS A 82 1.94 0.51 3.08
C CYS A 82 2.38 -0.03 1.71
N ALA A 83 2.56 0.85 0.73
CA ALA A 83 3.08 0.51 -0.59
C ALA A 83 4.59 0.26 -0.60
N GLU A 84 5.35 0.71 0.39
CA GLU A 84 6.80 0.44 0.51
C GLU A 84 7.12 -0.69 1.49
N ASP A 85 6.14 -1.12 2.30
CA ASP A 85 6.32 -2.20 3.27
C ASP A 85 6.76 -3.51 2.57
N PRO A 86 7.93 -4.08 2.92
CA PRO A 86 8.40 -5.34 2.36
C PRO A 86 7.51 -6.54 2.70
N SER A 87 6.63 -6.40 3.70
CA SER A 87 5.64 -7.41 4.09
C SER A 87 4.46 -7.45 3.13
N ASN A 88 4.28 -6.40 2.30
CA ASN A 88 3.24 -6.37 1.29
C ASN A 88 3.60 -7.34 0.15
N SER A 89 2.69 -8.27 -0.13
CA SER A 89 2.86 -9.29 -1.19
C SER A 89 3.22 -8.72 -2.56
N ALA A 90 2.77 -7.49 -2.86
CA ALA A 90 3.08 -6.79 -4.11
C ALA A 90 4.54 -6.35 -4.22
N ASN A 91 5.24 -6.15 -3.09
CA ASN A 91 6.64 -5.71 -3.03
C ASN A 91 7.63 -6.86 -2.87
N LEU A 92 7.14 -8.10 -2.77
CA LEU A 92 7.99 -9.27 -2.68
C LEU A 92 8.82 -9.37 -3.97
N ARG A 93 10.13 -9.16 -3.84
CA ARG A 93 11.04 -9.35 -4.96
C ARG A 93 10.88 -10.79 -5.48
N PRO A 94 10.83 -10.99 -6.81
CA PRO A 94 10.81 -12.33 -7.39
C PRO A 94 11.97 -13.13 -6.79
N ARG A 95 11.62 -14.27 -6.18
CA ARG A 95 12.59 -15.09 -5.47
C ARG A 95 13.65 -15.55 -6.47
N ARG A 96 14.90 -15.15 -6.26
CA ARG A 96 16.03 -15.62 -7.07
C ARG A 96 16.37 -17.06 -6.66
N GLY A 97 16.40 -17.99 -7.62
CA GLY A 97 16.84 -19.37 -7.40
C GLY A 97 16.04 -20.42 -8.14
N ARG A 98 16.29 -21.68 -7.79
CA ARG A 98 15.61 -22.85 -8.37
C ARG A 98 14.11 -22.81 -8.01
N PRO A 99 13.21 -22.97 -8.99
CA PRO A 99 11.76 -22.98 -8.75
C PRO A 99 11.37 -24.00 -7.69
N THR A 100 10.39 -23.65 -6.85
CA THR A 100 9.89 -24.55 -5.80
C THR A 100 9.14 -25.74 -6.42
N LYS A 101 9.01 -26.85 -5.69
CA LYS A 101 8.29 -28.04 -6.18
C LYS A 101 6.84 -27.70 -6.57
N ALA A 102 6.19 -26.80 -5.82
CA ALA A 102 4.85 -26.30 -6.10
C ALA A 102 4.78 -25.53 -7.43
N GLU A 103 5.72 -24.62 -7.69
CA GLU A 103 5.83 -23.89 -8.96
C GLU A 103 6.10 -24.81 -10.15
N GLN A 104 6.94 -25.84 -9.96
CA GLN A 104 7.22 -26.82 -11.02
C GLN A 104 5.97 -27.64 -11.40
N ILE A 105 5.15 -28.00 -10.41
CA ILE A 105 3.88 -28.71 -10.64
C ILE A 105 2.89 -27.79 -11.36
N ALA A 106 2.72 -26.55 -10.90
CA ALA A 106 1.86 -25.56 -11.55
C ALA A 106 2.28 -25.29 -13.00
N LYS A 107 3.59 -25.18 -13.28
CA LYS A 107 4.11 -25.01 -14.64
C LYS A 107 3.82 -26.21 -15.53
N ARG A 108 3.94 -27.45 -15.02
CA ARG A 108 3.56 -28.66 -15.77
C ARG A 108 2.06 -28.69 -16.06
N GLN A 109 1.22 -28.33 -15.09
CA GLN A 109 -0.23 -28.27 -15.27
C GLN A 109 -0.63 -27.19 -16.30
N ALA A 110 0.01 -26.03 -16.27
CA ALA A 110 -0.21 -24.97 -17.25
C ALA A 110 0.19 -25.38 -18.68
N LEU A 111 1.31 -26.11 -18.83
CA LEU A 111 1.74 -26.66 -20.13
C LEU A 111 0.79 -27.76 -20.63
N ALA A 112 0.26 -28.60 -19.73
CA ALA A 112 -0.69 -29.64 -20.07
C ALA A 112 -2.08 -29.09 -20.45
N ASN A 113 -2.47 -27.95 -19.87
CA ASN A 113 -3.77 -27.31 -20.10
C ASN A 113 -3.75 -26.23 -21.20
N ALA A 114 -2.60 -25.98 -21.85
CA ALA A 114 -2.55 -25.09 -22.99
C ALA A 114 -3.32 -25.71 -24.17
N PRO A 115 -4.35 -25.04 -24.72
CA PRO A 115 -5.11 -25.59 -25.84
C PRO A 115 -4.17 -25.75 -27.04
N GLN A 116 -4.08 -26.98 -27.57
CA GLN A 116 -3.39 -27.24 -28.83
C GLN A 116 -4.08 -26.42 -29.92
N ALA A 117 -3.44 -25.31 -30.33
CA ALA A 117 -3.82 -24.60 -31.53
C ALA A 117 -3.52 -25.52 -32.72
N ALA A 118 -4.60 -26.18 -33.17
CA ALA A 118 -4.86 -26.74 -34.50
C ALA A 118 -3.64 -27.00 -35.40
N SER A 119 -3.34 -28.29 -35.58
CA SER A 119 -2.71 -28.80 -36.80
C SER A 119 -3.58 -28.46 -38.02
N PRO A 120 -3.05 -27.87 -39.11
CA PRO A 120 -3.71 -27.97 -40.39
C PRO A 120 -3.40 -29.34 -41.00
N THR A 121 -4.33 -30.26 -40.76
CA THR A 121 -4.49 -31.50 -41.55
C THR A 121 -5.10 -31.13 -42.91
N GLY A 122 -4.48 -31.55 -44.02
CA GLY A 122 -5.01 -31.44 -45.38
C GLY A 122 -3.95 -31.85 -46.41
N LEU A 123 -3.73 -33.13 -46.72
CA LEU A 123 -4.42 -33.95 -47.72
C LEU A 123 -4.43 -33.38 -49.16
N ALA A 124 -3.81 -34.16 -50.07
CA ALA A 124 -4.23 -34.48 -51.44
C ALA A 124 -3.41 -33.92 -52.63
N GLY A 125 -2.69 -34.83 -53.30
CA GLY A 125 -2.88 -35.12 -54.72
C GLY A 125 -2.00 -34.40 -55.75
N GLY A 126 -1.43 -35.17 -56.69
CA GLY A 126 -1.09 -34.65 -58.03
C GLY A 126 0.11 -35.28 -58.70
N ALA A 127 -0.16 -36.12 -59.70
CA ALA A 127 0.76 -36.68 -60.69
C ALA A 127 1.66 -35.64 -61.40
N GLN A 128 2.88 -36.04 -61.78
CA GLN A 128 3.26 -36.44 -63.14
C GLN A 128 4.66 -37.06 -63.15
#